data_AF-A0A4Y2N3C6-F1
#
_entry.id   AF-A0A4Y2N3C6-F1
#
_cell.length_a   1.000
_cell.length_b   1.000
_cell.length_c   1.000
_cell.angle_alpha   90.00
_cell.angle_beta   90.00
_cell.angle_gamma   90.00
#
_symmetry.space_group_name_H-M   'P 1'
#
loop_
_entity.id
_entity.type
_entity.pdbx_description
1 polymer ?
#
loop_
_entity_poly.entity_id
_entity_poly.type
_entity_poly.pdbx_seq_one_letter_code
_entity_poly.pdbx_strand_id
1 'polypeptide(L)'
;MAVAHRTASAAEIRAAVGTTVAQRTARNRLLQGQLRARRPVSCILLTPNHCRSRREWCQARAHCRTERRSVVFSDESRFCIGANDGRVLV
;
A
#
# COMPACT_ATOMS: atom_id res chain seq x y z
N MET A 1 10.11 -11.74 10.45
CA MET A 1 10.89 -10.63 9.89
C MET A 1 9.96 -9.76 9.06
N ALA A 2 9.56 -8.58 9.57
CA ALA A 2 8.70 -7.67 8.81
C ALA A 2 9.53 -7.07 7.68
N VAL A 3 9.15 -7.33 6.43
CA VAL A 3 9.74 -6.66 5.27
C VAL A 3 9.31 -5.20 5.36
N ALA A 4 10.20 -4.35 5.85
CA ALA A 4 10.02 -2.91 5.79
C ALA A 4 10.13 -2.51 4.31
N HIS A 5 9.00 -2.29 3.65
CA HIS A 5 9.00 -1.55 2.39
C HIS A 5 9.47 -0.13 2.70
N ARG A 6 10.78 0.12 2.58
CA ARG A 6 11.34 1.47 2.58
C ARG A 6 10.80 2.17 1.34
N THR A 7 9.72 2.92 1.52
CA THR A 7 9.31 3.94 0.57
C THR A 7 10.07 5.20 0.98
N ALA A 8 10.77 5.81 0.02
CA ALA A 8 11.42 7.10 0.20
C ALA A 8 10.80 8.06 -0.82
N SER A 9 10.28 9.17 -0.32
CA SER A 9 9.73 10.23 -1.16
C SER A 9 10.86 10.92 -1.93
N ALA A 10 10.53 11.51 -3.08
CA ALA A 10 11.50 12.28 -3.85
C ALA A 10 12.06 13.48 -3.05
N ALA A 11 11.31 14.00 -2.07
CA ALA A 11 11.75 15.05 -1.17
C ALA A 11 12.82 14.56 -0.18
N GLU A 12 12.60 13.40 0.45
CA GLU A 12 13.58 12.76 1.35
C GLU A 12 14.89 12.43 0.63
N ILE A 13 14.79 11.92 -0.61
CA ILE A 13 15.97 11.62 -1.44
C ILE A 13 16.74 12.91 -1.76
N ARG A 14 16.05 14.00 -2.12
CA ARG A 14 16.70 15.29 -2.40
C ARG A 14 17.36 15.89 -1.17
N ALA A 15 16.69 15.83 -0.02
CA ALA A 15 17.23 16.33 1.24
C ALA A 15 18.49 15.57 1.68
N ALA A 16 18.51 14.25 1.53
CA ALA A 16 19.65 13.42 1.90
C ALA A 16 20.84 13.54 0.93
N VAL A 17 20.59 13.69 -0.37
CA VAL A 17 21.63 13.72 -1.40
C VAL A 17 22.29 15.11 -1.53
N GLY A 18 21.61 16.17 -1.08
CA GLY A 18 22.15 17.53 -0.98
C GLY A 18 22.59 18.16 -2.32
N THR A 19 22.38 17.47 -3.44
CA THR A 19 22.85 17.85 -4.77
C THR A 19 21.75 17.67 -5.80
N THR A 20 21.59 18.66 -6.66
CA THR A 20 20.65 18.60 -7.79
C THR A 20 21.28 17.74 -8.89
N VAL A 21 20.90 16.46 -8.92
CA VAL A 21 21.35 15.53 -9.94
C VAL A 21 20.44 15.64 -11.16
N ALA A 22 21.02 15.74 -12.36
CA ALA A 22 20.25 15.71 -13.60
C ALA A 22 19.40 14.43 -13.69
N GLN A 23 18.15 14.54 -14.15
CA GLN A 23 17.23 13.41 -14.25
C GLN A 23 17.81 12.22 -15.01
N ARG A 24 18.61 12.48 -16.06
CA ARG A 24 19.31 11.44 -16.84
C ARG A 24 20.25 10.60 -15.98
N THR A 25 21.05 11.24 -15.13
CA THR A 25 21.98 10.57 -14.22
C THR A 25 21.23 9.77 -13.17
N ALA A 26 20.14 10.31 -12.63
CA ALA A 26 19.26 9.59 -11.70
C ALA A 26 18.65 8.34 -12.35
N ARG A 27 18.11 8.45 -13.57
CA ARG A 27 17.55 7.32 -14.33
C ARG A 27 18.59 6.23 -14.57
N ASN A 28 19.79 6.61 -15.02
CA ASN A 28 20.86 5.65 -15.32
C ASN A 28 21.29 4.88 -14.07
N ARG A 29 21.40 5.56 -12.91
CA ARG A 29 21.72 4.90 -11.64
C ARG A 29 20.60 3.94 -11.18
N LEU A 30 19.33 4.32 -11.34
CA LEU A 30 18.20 3.42 -11.04
C LEU A 30 18.22 2.18 -11.93
N LEU A 31 18.52 2.32 -13.23
CA LEU A 31 18.66 1.21 -14.16
C LEU A 31 19.84 0.29 -13.80
N GLN A 32 21.00 0.86 -13.45
CA GLN A 32 22.17 0.10 -12.97
C GLN A 32 21.83 -0.71 -11.71
N GLY A 33 21.06 -0.12 -10.78
CA GLY A 33 20.58 -0.79 -9.58
C GLY A 33 19.37 -1.70 -9.80
N GLN A 34 18.92 -1.91 -11.05
CA GLN A 34 17.72 -2.70 -11.40
C GLN A 34 16.43 -2.25 -10.71
N LEU A 35 16.37 -0.98 -10.29
CA LEU A 35 15.22 -0.38 -9.65
C LEU A 35 14.23 0.07 -10.73
N ARG A 36 12.99 -0.44 -10.63
CA ARG A 36 11.88 -0.04 -11.50
C ARG A 36 10.83 0.70 -10.71
N ALA A 37 10.29 1.76 -11.30
CA ALA A 37 9.13 2.44 -10.74
C ALA A 37 7.94 1.47 -10.69
N ARG A 38 7.18 1.49 -9.59
CA ARG A 38 5.93 0.77 -9.44
C ARG A 38 4.87 1.73 -8.91
N ARG A 39 3.65 1.63 -9.42
CA ARG A 39 2.50 2.31 -8.80
C ARG A 39 2.26 1.66 -7.44
N PRO A 40 2.25 2.42 -6.33
CA PRO A 40 1.90 1.85 -5.04
C PRO A 40 0.47 1.29 -5.11
N VAL A 41 0.24 0.15 -4.46
CA VAL A 41 -1.11 -0.37 -4.28
C VAL A 41 -1.91 0.67 -3.51
N SER A 42 -3.12 0.97 -3.98
CA SER A 42 -4.05 1.82 -3.24
C SER A 42 -4.43 1.10 -1.95
N CYS A 43 -3.76 1.47 -0.86
CA CYS A 43 -3.99 0.90 0.46
C CYS A 43 -4.52 1.98 1.40
N ILE A 44 -5.42 1.59 2.29
CA ILE A 44 -5.75 2.42 3.45
C ILE A 44 -4.49 2.48 4.32
N LEU A 45 -3.97 3.69 4.54
CA LEU A 45 -2.85 3.89 5.44
C LEU A 45 -3.30 3.59 6.87
N LEU A 46 -2.69 2.59 7.49
CA LEU A 46 -2.95 2.23 8.87
C LEU A 46 -2.00 2.99 9.79
N THR A 47 -2.52 3.46 10.92
CA THR A 47 -1.67 3.95 12.00
C THR A 47 -0.88 2.78 12.60
N PRO A 48 0.27 3.03 13.25
CA PRO A 48 1.04 1.96 13.91
C PRO A 48 0.22 1.15 14.91
N ASN A 49 -0.72 1.81 15.61
CA ASN A 49 -1.63 1.15 16.54
C ASN A 49 -2.58 0.18 15.82
N HIS A 50 -3.19 0.61 14.71
CA HIS A 50 -4.03 -0.28 13.90
C HIS A 50 -3.26 -1.50 13.37
N CYS A 51 -2.01 -1.31 12.95
CA CYS A 51 -1.16 -2.43 12.51
C CYS A 51 -0.94 -3.46 13.63
N ARG A 52 -0.67 -2.99 14.85
CA ARG A 52 -0.46 -3.85 16.01
C ARG A 52 -1.73 -4.63 16.36
N SER A 53 -2.84 -3.94 16.54
CA SER A 53 -4.12 -4.58 16.92
C SER A 53 -4.57 -5.60 15.87
N ARG A 54 -4.45 -5.29 14.58
CA ARG A 54 -4.78 -6.25 13.50
C ARG A 54 -3.88 -7.48 13.55
N ARG A 55 -2.58 -7.31 13.83
CA ARG A 55 -1.65 -8.43 13.94
C ARG A 55 -1.99 -9.34 15.11
N GLU A 56 -2.22 -8.76 16.29
CA GLU A 56 -2.59 -9.50 17.51
C GLU A 56 -3.89 -10.27 17.29
N TRP A 57 -4.89 -9.64 16.70
CA TRP A 57 -6.16 -10.28 16.35
C TRP A 57 -5.99 -11.47 15.40
N CYS A 58 -5.22 -11.30 14.32
CA CYS A 58 -4.94 -12.37 13.37
C CYS A 58 -4.17 -13.53 14.02
N GLN A 59 -3.21 -13.23 14.90
CA GLN A 59 -2.45 -14.25 15.62
C GLN A 59 -3.34 -15.05 16.57
N ALA A 60 -4.18 -14.37 17.36
CA ALA A 60 -5.10 -15.01 18.29
C ALA A 60 -6.10 -15.94 17.58
N ARG A 61 -6.50 -15.60 16.35
CA ARG A 61 -7.52 -16.34 15.58
C ARG A 61 -6.94 -17.17 14.44
N ALA A 62 -5.63 -17.37 14.40
CA ALA A 62 -4.96 -18.07 13.30
C ALA A 62 -5.44 -19.52 13.14
N HIS A 63 -5.93 -20.16 14.21
CA HIS A 63 -6.31 -21.57 14.23
C HIS A 63 -7.83 -21.78 14.40
N CYS A 64 -8.62 -20.70 14.47
CA CYS A 64 -10.08 -20.73 14.64
C CYS A 64 -10.84 -21.09 13.35
N ARG A 65 -10.39 -22.12 12.61
CA ARG A 65 -11.00 -22.52 11.34
C ARG A 65 -12.40 -23.12 11.53
N THR A 66 -12.62 -23.83 12.64
CA THR A 66 -13.91 -24.45 12.98
C THR A 66 -14.96 -23.41 13.35
N GLU A 67 -14.56 -22.39 14.12
CA GLU A 67 -15.44 -21.29 14.55
C GLU A 67 -15.84 -20.37 13.40
N ARG A 68 -15.08 -20.34 12.29
CA ARG A 68 -15.45 -19.51 11.13
C ARG A 68 -16.85 -19.81 10.58
N ARG A 69 -17.33 -21.04 10.72
CA ARG A 69 -18.65 -21.45 10.21
C ARG A 69 -19.81 -20.91 11.05
N SER A 70 -19.56 -20.49 12.30
CA SER A 70 -20.59 -19.95 13.19
C SER A 70 -20.55 -18.43 13.32
N VAL A 71 -19.59 -17.74 12.69
CA VAL A 71 -19.51 -16.28 12.75
C VAL A 71 -20.43 -15.66 11.69
N VAL A 72 -21.35 -14.81 12.15
CA VAL A 72 -22.15 -13.94 11.28
C VAL A 72 -21.47 -12.57 11.20
N PHE A 73 -21.09 -12.15 9.99
CA PHE A 73 -20.50 -10.84 9.74
C PHE A 73 -21.59 -9.85 9.29
N SER A 74 -21.41 -8.58 9.63
CA SER A 74 -22.24 -7.47 9.14
C SER A 74 -21.34 -6.30 8.74
N ASP A 75 -21.73 -5.61 7.68
CA ASP A 75 -21.21 -4.31 7.28
C ASP A 75 -22.30 -3.53 6.55
N GLU A 76 -22.10 -2.21 6.43
CA GLU A 76 -22.90 -1.37 5.55
C GLU A 76 -22.10 -1.04 4.29
N SER A 77 -22.74 -1.19 3.13
CA SER A 77 -22.21 -0.74 1.85
C SER A 77 -23.12 0.30 1.21
N ARG A 78 -22.52 1.23 0.47
CA ARG A 78 -23.25 2.21 -0.34
C ARG A 78 -23.48 1.65 -1.73
N PHE A 79 -24.73 1.70 -2.19
CA PHE A 79 -25.10 1.32 -3.55
C PHE A 79 -25.28 2.57 -4.42
N CYS A 80 -24.74 2.53 -5.64
CA CYS A 80 -24.95 3.59 -6.61
C CYS A 80 -26.21 3.31 -7.44
N ILE A 81 -27.10 4.30 -7.57
CA ILE A 81 -28.39 4.18 -8.29
C ILE A 81 -28.22 4.29 -9.81
N GLY A 82 -27.06 4.77 -10.30
CA GLY A 82 -26.71 4.79 -11.71
C GLY A 82 -25.21 4.59 -11.92
N ALA A 83 -24.84 3.83 -12.95
CA ALA A 83 -23.45 3.72 -13.39
C ALA A 83 -23.12 4.97 -14.22
N ASN A 84 -22.31 5.88 -13.67
CA ASN A 84 -21.45 6.68 -14.54
C ASN A 84 -20.20 5.84 -14.74
N ASP A 85 -20.20 4.98 -15.77
CA ASP A 85 -19.05 4.13 -16.10
C ASP A 85 -17.84 4.95 -16.62
N GLY A 86 -17.98 6.28 -16.69
CA GLY A 86 -16.90 7.21 -17.02
C GLY A 86 -16.36 7.00 -18.44
N ARG A 87 -17.04 6.20 -19.27
CA ARG A 87 -16.66 5.99 -20.66
C ARG A 87 -17.17 7.15 -21.49
N VAL A 88 -16.37 8.22 -21.53
CA VAL A 88 -16.42 9.13 -22.67
C VAL A 88 -15.94 8.30 -23.86
N LEU A 89 -16.83 8.01 -24.81
CA LEU A 89 -16.43 7.60 -26.15
C LEU A 89 -15.64 8.78 -26.74
N VAL A 90 -14.33 8.63 -26.80
CA VAL A 90 -13.45 9.47 -27.63
C VAL A 90 -13.44 8.90 -29.03
#